data_AF-A0A370Q4M3-F1
#
_entry.id   AF-A0A370Q4M3-F1
#
_cell.length_a   1.000
_cell.length_b   1.000
_cell.length_c   1.000
_cell.angle_alpha   90.00
_cell.angle_beta   90.00
_cell.angle_gamma   90.00
#
_symmetry.space_group_name_H-M   'P 1'
#
loop_
_entity.id
_entity.type
_entity.pdbx_description
1 polymer ?
#
loop_
_entity_poly.entity_id
_entity_poly.type
_entity_poly.pdbx_seq_one_letter_code
_entity_poly.pdbx_strand_id
1 'polypeptide(L)'
;AGNGNADAAGNGNADAAGNGNADAAGNGNADAAGNGNADTAGNGNTDAAGNGNADTAGNGNADAAGNGNTDAAGNGNTDAAGNGNADAAGNGNADAAGNGDADAAGNRDADTAGNTDADAAGNATTDGHSESDLNGLG
;
A
#
# COMPACT_ATOMS: atom_id res chain seq x y z
N ALA A 1 -13.87 18.66 8.31
CA ALA A 1 -12.83 18.25 7.36
C ALA A 1 -13.18 18.87 6.01
N GLY A 2 -12.20 19.45 5.31
CA GLY A 2 -12.43 20.01 3.98
C GLY A 2 -12.56 18.88 2.96
N ASN A 3 -13.23 19.14 1.84
CA ASN A 3 -13.07 18.31 0.65
C ASN A 3 -12.10 19.05 -0.25
N GLY A 4 -11.00 18.42 -0.64
CA GLY A 4 -10.01 19.05 -1.50
C GLY A 4 -9.09 18.01 -2.10
N ASN A 5 -9.07 17.93 -3.43
CA ASN A 5 -8.06 17.20 -4.15
C ASN A 5 -6.82 18.08 -4.32
N ALA A 6 -5.65 17.45 -4.28
CA ALA A 6 -4.37 18.11 -4.52
C ALA A 6 -3.65 17.38 -5.65
N ASP A 7 -3.17 18.14 -6.63
CA ASP A 7 -2.41 17.59 -7.76
C ASP A 7 -1.05 18.28 -7.82
N ALA A 8 0.02 17.49 -7.93
CA ALA A 8 1.38 17.99 -8.09
C ALA A 8 2.07 17.34 -9.31
N ALA A 9 2.91 18.12 -9.98
CA ALA A 9 3.70 17.66 -11.11
C ALA A 9 5.13 18.19 -11.06
N GLY A 10 6.08 17.42 -11.60
CA GLY A 10 7.49 17.80 -11.64
C GLY A 10 8.18 17.42 -10.33
N ASN A 11 8.61 18.39 -9.53
CA ASN A 11 9.26 18.16 -8.23
C ASN A 11 8.35 18.62 -7.07
N GLY A 12 7.09 18.17 -7.03
CA GLY A 12 6.07 18.70 -6.12
C GLY A 12 5.33 17.60 -5.38
N ASN A 13 4.86 17.92 -4.17
CA ASN A 13 4.07 17.01 -3.34
C ASN A 13 2.60 17.43 -3.33
N ALA A 14 1.71 16.45 -3.24
CA ALA A 14 0.27 16.63 -3.14
C ALA A 14 -0.21 16.13 -1.77
N ASP A 15 -0.90 17.00 -1.01
CA ASP A 15 -1.44 16.64 0.30
C ASP A 15 -2.96 16.90 0.32
N ALA A 16 -3.74 15.86 0.60
CA ALA A 16 -5.19 15.93 0.73
C ALA A 16 -5.65 15.48 2.13
N ALA A 17 -6.66 16.15 2.67
CA ALA A 17 -7.23 15.80 3.96
C ALA A 17 -8.76 15.93 3.96
N GLY A 18 -9.44 15.05 4.69
CA GLY A 18 -10.90 14.99 4.74
C GLY A 18 -11.46 14.06 3.69
N ASN A 19 -12.34 14.53 2.80
CA ASN A 19 -12.74 13.73 1.64
C ASN A 19 -12.06 14.29 0.40
N GLY A 20 -10.88 13.77 0.03
CA GLY A 20 -10.10 14.27 -1.10
C GLY A 20 -8.91 13.39 -1.43
N ASN A 21 -8.50 13.44 -2.69
CA ASN A 21 -7.41 12.64 -3.24
C ASN A 21 -6.14 13.46 -3.46
N ALA A 22 -4.98 12.84 -3.34
CA ALA A 22 -3.68 13.44 -3.60
C ALA A 22 -3.00 12.74 -4.78
N ASP A 23 -2.66 13.46 -5.84
CA ASP A 23 -2.04 12.90 -7.04
C ASP A 23 -0.68 13.59 -7.30
N ALA A 24 0.41 12.82 -7.36
CA ALA A 24 1.75 13.32 -7.65
C ALA A 24 2.36 12.65 -8.89
N ALA A 25 2.88 13.46 -9.82
CA ALA A 25 3.56 12.98 -11.02
C ALA A 25 4.98 13.56 -11.18
N GLY A 26 5.98 12.73 -11.41
CA GLY A 26 7.40 13.13 -11.53
C GLY A 26 8.20 12.70 -10.31
N ASN A 27 8.98 13.60 -9.71
CA ASN A 27 9.59 13.38 -8.40
C ASN A 27 8.74 14.04 -7.31
N GLY A 28 7.87 13.30 -6.64
CA GLY A 28 6.92 13.90 -5.71
C GLY A 28 6.19 12.86 -4.90
N ASN A 29 5.74 13.25 -3.71
CA ASN A 29 4.96 12.39 -2.84
C ASN A 29 3.48 12.77 -2.85
N ALA A 30 2.62 11.80 -2.61
CA ALA A 30 1.18 12.00 -2.45
C ALA A 30 0.73 11.49 -1.08
N ASP A 31 0.12 12.37 -0.27
CA ASP A 31 -0.35 12.05 1.07
C ASP A 31 -1.87 12.33 1.17
N ALA A 32 -2.68 11.31 1.48
CA ALA A 32 -4.12 11.43 1.68
C ALA A 32 -4.54 10.97 3.08
N ALA A 33 -5.26 11.83 3.82
CA ALA A 33 -5.78 11.52 5.15
C ALA A 33 -7.30 11.71 5.26
N GLY A 34 -8.04 10.70 5.73
CA GLY A 34 -9.49 10.73 5.89
C GLY A 34 -10.18 9.71 5.00
N ASN A 35 -11.07 10.15 4.11
CA ASN A 35 -11.63 9.32 3.04
C ASN A 35 -11.08 9.79 1.69
N GLY A 36 -10.07 9.12 1.14
CA GLY A 36 -9.49 9.52 -0.13
C GLY A 36 -8.24 8.75 -0.47
N ASN A 37 -7.88 8.77 -1.74
CA ASN A 37 -6.76 7.99 -2.27
C ASN A 37 -5.54 8.88 -2.48
N ALA A 38 -4.35 8.29 -2.39
CA ALA A 38 -3.10 8.90 -2.78
C ALA A 38 -2.51 8.11 -3.94
N ASP A 39 -2.06 8.80 -4.99
CA ASP A 39 -1.50 8.21 -6.19
C ASP A 39 -0.16 8.90 -6.55
N THR A 40 0.93 8.14 -6.66
CA THR A 40 2.22 8.64 -7.17
C THR A 40 2.66 7.92 -8.44
N ALA A 41 3.00 8.71 -9.48
CA ALA A 41 3.60 8.21 -10.71
C ALA A 41 4.99 8.83 -10.95
N GLY A 42 6.06 8.04 -10.87
CA GLY A 42 7.44 8.48 -11.08
C GLY A 42 8.36 8.05 -9.94
N ASN A 43 9.04 8.99 -9.30
CA ASN A 43 9.81 8.73 -8.08
C ASN A 43 9.15 9.42 -6.89
N GLY A 44 8.83 8.68 -5.84
CA GLY A 44 8.26 9.25 -4.63
C GLY A 44 7.38 8.26 -3.89
N ASN A 45 6.98 8.64 -2.69
CA ASN A 45 6.19 7.80 -1.81
C ASN A 45 4.73 8.22 -1.81
N THR A 46 3.87 7.27 -1.49
CA THR A 46 2.43 7.45 -1.44
C THR A 46 1.90 6.97 -0.11
N ASP A 47 1.26 7.85 0.65
CA ASP A 47 0.74 7.52 1.98
C ASP A 47 -0.77 7.77 2.04
N ALA A 48 -1.55 6.74 2.40
CA ALA A 48 -2.98 6.86 2.64
C ALA A 48 -3.35 6.47 4.08
N ALA A 49 -4.08 7.34 4.78
CA ALA A 49 -4.53 7.09 6.15
C ALA A 49 -6.05 7.28 6.31
N GLY A 50 -6.75 6.30 6.88
CA GLY A 50 -8.20 6.34 7.10
C GLY A 50 -8.94 5.32 6.23
N ASN A 51 -9.88 5.77 5.39
CA ASN A 51 -10.43 4.94 4.32
C ASN A 51 -9.88 5.42 2.98
N GLY A 52 -8.91 4.72 2.41
CA GLY A 52 -8.22 5.21 1.24
C GLY A 52 -7.19 4.22 0.73
N ASN A 53 -6.96 4.26 -0.57
CA ASN A 53 -5.92 3.46 -1.22
C ASN A 53 -4.65 4.28 -1.45
N ALA A 54 -3.51 3.61 -1.46
CA ALA A 54 -2.21 4.18 -1.81
C ALA A 54 -1.62 3.43 -3.02
N ASP A 55 -1.50 4.12 -4.15
CA ASP A 55 -1.00 3.52 -5.39
C ASP A 55 0.31 4.19 -5.83
N THR A 56 1.40 3.43 -5.96
CA THR A 56 2.70 3.92 -6.47
C THR A 56 3.11 3.20 -7.75
N ALA A 57 3.39 3.97 -8.81
CA ALA A 57 3.98 3.47 -10.04
C ALA A 57 5.34 4.11 -10.32
N GLY A 58 6.41 3.31 -10.32
CA GLY A 58 7.78 3.77 -10.62
C GLY A 58 8.77 3.38 -9.52
N ASN A 59 9.52 4.34 -8.98
CA ASN A 59 10.41 4.10 -7.84
C ASN A 59 9.88 4.79 -6.57
N GLY A 60 9.47 4.01 -5.58
CA GLY A 60 9.07 4.52 -4.29
C GLY A 60 8.03 3.62 -3.64
N ASN A 61 7.75 3.90 -2.37
CA ASN A 61 6.90 3.03 -1.56
C ASN A 61 5.44 3.48 -1.59
N ALA A 62 4.54 2.57 -1.29
CA ALA A 62 3.15 2.87 -1.01
C ALA A 62 2.81 2.34 0.39
N ASP A 63 2.21 3.16 1.23
CA ASP A 63 1.85 2.80 2.60
C ASP A 63 0.38 3.17 2.83
N ALA A 64 -0.43 2.22 3.31
CA ALA A 64 -1.82 2.47 3.72
C ALA A 64 -2.08 2.05 5.16
N ALA A 65 -2.76 2.90 5.92
CA ALA A 65 -3.18 2.64 7.29
C ALA A 65 -4.67 2.90 7.50
N GLY A 66 -5.42 1.87 7.92
CA GLY A 66 -6.86 1.96 8.16
C GLY A 66 -7.63 0.93 7.32
N ASN A 67 -8.59 1.37 6.51
CA ASN A 67 -9.22 0.51 5.51
C ASN A 67 -8.81 0.96 4.10
N GLY A 68 -8.28 0.05 3.30
CA GLY A 68 -7.92 0.35 1.92
C GLY A 68 -6.73 -0.47 1.46
N ASN A 69 -6.48 -0.43 0.17
CA ASN A 69 -5.46 -1.26 -0.47
C ASN A 69 -4.23 -0.43 -0.81
N THR A 70 -3.10 -1.11 -0.87
CA THR A 70 -1.81 -0.55 -1.23
C THR A 70 -1.29 -1.28 -2.47
N ASP A 71 -0.96 -0.57 -3.54
CA ASP A 71 -0.33 -1.15 -4.74
C ASP A 71 1.00 -0.44 -5.05
N ALA A 72 2.07 -1.20 -5.28
CA ALA A 72 3.29 -0.67 -5.88
C ALA A 72 3.73 -1.48 -7.10
N ALA A 73 3.85 -0.78 -8.24
CA ALA A 73 4.42 -1.30 -9.47
C ALA A 73 5.76 -0.64 -9.79
N GLY A 74 6.84 -1.44 -9.83
CA GLY A 74 8.18 -0.98 -10.19
C GLY A 74 9.24 -1.35 -9.15
N ASN A 75 9.92 -0.34 -8.59
CA ASN A 75 10.86 -0.52 -7.48
C ASN A 75 10.34 0.16 -6.21
N GLY A 76 9.88 -0.61 -5.25
CA GLY A 76 9.43 -0.06 -3.97
C GLY A 76 8.57 -1.03 -3.20
N ASN A 77 8.38 -0.77 -1.91
CA ASN A 77 7.64 -1.67 -1.03
C ASN A 77 6.20 -1.21 -0.88
N THR A 78 5.32 -2.14 -0.56
CA THR A 78 3.95 -1.87 -0.09
C THR A 78 3.80 -2.28 1.37
N ASP A 79 3.24 -1.41 2.20
CA ASP A 79 2.79 -1.72 3.56
C ASP A 79 1.28 -1.44 3.68
N ALA A 80 0.52 -2.41 4.16
CA ALA A 80 -0.89 -2.25 4.50
C ALA A 80 -1.13 -2.63 5.97
N ALA A 81 -1.59 -1.66 6.77
CA ALA A 81 -1.95 -1.86 8.16
C ALA A 81 -3.44 -1.61 8.43
N GLY A 82 -4.14 -2.57 9.03
CA GLY A 82 -5.57 -2.46 9.36
C GLY A 82 -6.41 -3.46 8.58
N ASN A 83 -7.44 -3.00 7.88
CA ASN A 83 -8.21 -3.84 6.95
C ASN A 83 -7.84 -3.48 5.50
N GLY A 84 -6.85 -4.16 4.93
CA GLY A 84 -6.29 -3.76 3.65
C GLY A 84 -5.36 -4.79 3.07
N ASN A 85 -5.27 -4.80 1.75
CA ASN A 85 -4.37 -5.69 1.02
C ASN A 85 -3.15 -4.91 0.54
N ALA A 86 -1.99 -5.57 0.50
CA ALA A 86 -0.73 -5.04 -0.01
C ALA A 86 -0.31 -5.83 -1.25
N ASP A 87 -0.25 -5.17 -2.41
CA ASP A 87 0.10 -5.78 -3.69
C ASP A 87 1.40 -5.15 -4.23
N ALA A 88 2.46 -5.94 -4.37
CA ALA A 88 3.73 -5.48 -4.93
C ALA A 88 4.09 -6.20 -6.23
N ALA A 89 4.33 -5.45 -7.30
CA ALA A 89 4.77 -5.97 -8.59
C ALA A 89 6.12 -5.39 -9.04
N GLY A 90 7.08 -6.26 -9.35
CA GLY A 90 8.40 -5.92 -9.85
C GLY A 90 9.51 -6.21 -8.84
N ASN A 91 10.21 -5.17 -8.42
CA ASN A 91 11.08 -5.25 -7.26
C ASN A 91 10.36 -4.54 -6.10
N GLY A 92 9.70 -5.30 -5.25
CA GLY A 92 8.91 -4.77 -4.13
C GLY A 92 8.63 -5.83 -3.09
N ASN A 93 8.76 -5.52 -1.79
CA ASN A 93 8.19 -6.41 -0.77
C ASN A 93 6.73 -5.99 -0.55
N ALA A 94 5.86 -6.95 -0.27
CA ALA A 94 4.49 -6.68 0.15
C ALA A 94 4.29 -7.11 1.60
N ASP A 95 3.99 -6.15 2.48
CA ASP A 95 3.79 -6.41 3.90
C ASP A 95 2.33 -6.08 4.27
N ALA A 96 1.60 -7.03 4.86
CA ALA A 96 0.25 -6.79 5.36
C ALA A 96 0.09 -7.16 6.84
N ALA A 97 -0.46 -6.24 7.63
CA ALA A 97 -0.69 -6.41 9.06
C ALA A 97 -2.14 -6.10 9.45
N GLY A 98 -2.79 -7.02 10.17
CA GLY A 98 -4.17 -6.87 10.64
C GLY A 98 -5.11 -7.86 9.97
N ASN A 99 -5.88 -7.40 8.98
CA ASN A 99 -6.85 -8.23 8.26
C ASN A 99 -6.86 -7.90 6.76
N GLY A 100 -6.29 -8.77 5.95
CA GLY A 100 -6.13 -8.58 4.51
C GLY A 100 -4.98 -9.41 3.98
N ASP A 101 -4.65 -9.27 2.71
CA ASP A 101 -3.71 -10.17 2.04
C ASP A 101 -2.45 -9.43 1.58
N ALA A 102 -1.31 -10.13 1.50
CA ALA A 102 -0.11 -9.62 0.85
C ALA A 102 0.24 -10.46 -0.38
N ASP A 103 0.25 -9.83 -1.54
CA ASP A 103 0.59 -10.47 -2.80
C ASP A 103 1.88 -9.85 -3.38
N ALA A 104 2.92 -10.68 -3.56
CA ALA A 104 4.17 -10.24 -4.18
C ALA A 104 4.41 -10.95 -5.51
N ALA A 105 4.71 -10.19 -6.56
CA ALA A 105 5.10 -10.70 -7.87
C ALA A 105 6.44 -10.13 -8.33
N GLY A 106 7.34 -11.00 -8.80
CA GLY A 106 8.63 -10.60 -9.34
C GLY A 106 9.78 -11.16 -8.53
N ASN A 107 10.53 -10.31 -7.84
CA ASN A 107 11.86 -10.68 -7.33
C ASN A 107 12.01 -10.51 -5.80
N ARG A 108 10.91 -10.60 -5.03
CA ARG A 108 10.86 -10.23 -3.61
C ARG A 108 9.65 -10.84 -2.86
N ASP A 109 9.62 -10.66 -1.54
CA ASP A 109 8.82 -11.46 -0.62
C ASP A 109 7.50 -10.80 -0.19
N ALA A 110 6.50 -11.62 0.14
CA ALA A 110 5.25 -11.21 0.78
C ALA A 110 5.26 -11.63 2.26
N ASP A 111 5.17 -10.66 3.17
CA ASP A 111 5.19 -10.89 4.61
C ASP A 111 3.83 -10.51 5.23
N THR A 112 3.32 -11.35 6.14
CA THR A 112 2.02 -11.08 6.76
C THR A 112 1.96 -11.36 8.26
N ALA A 113 1.13 -10.58 8.96
CA ALA A 113 0.85 -10.74 10.38
C ALA A 113 -0.63 -10.47 10.73
N GLY A 114 -1.26 -11.39 11.45
CA GLY A 114 -2.65 -11.27 11.90
C GLY A 114 -3.58 -12.25 11.21
N ASN A 115 -4.76 -11.79 10.79
CA ASN A 115 -5.70 -12.58 10.00
C ASN A 115 -5.51 -12.27 8.52
N THR A 116 -4.41 -12.78 7.99
CA THR A 116 -3.87 -12.38 6.70
C THR A 116 -3.35 -13.59 5.92
N ASP A 117 -3.49 -13.57 4.59
CA ASP A 117 -2.91 -14.56 3.69
C ASP A 117 -1.79 -13.94 2.84
N ALA A 118 -0.77 -14.74 2.50
CA ALA A 118 0.35 -14.31 1.66
C ALA A 118 0.42 -15.15 0.39
N ASP A 119 0.52 -14.51 -0.79
CA ASP A 119 0.82 -15.16 -2.06
C ASP A 119 2.09 -14.59 -2.71
N ALA A 120 2.83 -15.43 -3.41
CA ALA A 120 4.06 -15.08 -4.09
C ALA A 120 4.14 -15.71 -5.48
N ALA A 121 4.43 -14.88 -6.49
CA ALA A 121 4.65 -15.30 -7.87
C ALA A 121 6.03 -14.88 -8.41
N GLY A 122 6.64 -15.75 -9.22
CA GLY A 122 7.95 -15.50 -9.82
C GLY A 122 9.11 -16.00 -8.94
N ASN A 123 10.07 -15.13 -8.64
CA ASN A 123 11.18 -15.38 -7.71
C ASN A 123 10.92 -14.72 -6.34
N ALA A 124 9.65 -14.72 -5.95
CA ALA A 124 9.13 -14.23 -4.69
C ALA A 124 9.02 -15.36 -3.66
N THR A 125 9.12 -15.05 -2.37
CA THR A 125 8.79 -15.98 -1.28
C THR A 125 7.72 -15.39 -0.35
N THR A 126 7.20 -16.19 0.58
CA THR A 126 6.18 -15.75 1.55
C THR A 126 6.65 -16.05 2.98
N ASP A 127 6.48 -15.12 3.92
CA ASP A 127 6.54 -15.40 5.36
C ASP A 127 5.22 -14.98 6.02
N GLY A 128 4.54 -15.95 6.63
CA GLY A 128 3.22 -15.74 7.22
C GLY A 128 3.21 -16.08 8.69
N HIS A 129 2.79 -15.13 9.52
CA HIS A 129 2.33 -15.38 10.88
C HIS A 129 0.81 -15.20 10.96
N SER A 130 0.11 -15.95 10.12
CA SER A 130 -1.34 -16.07 10.19
C SER A 130 -1.72 -16.88 11.43
N GLU A 131 -2.72 -16.45 12.22
CA GLU A 131 -3.30 -17.32 13.27
C GLU A 131 -4.10 -18.46 12.60
N SER A 132 -3.41 -19.45 12.02
CA SER A 132 -4.04 -20.70 11.60
C SER A 132 -4.22 -21.61 12.82
N ASP A 133 -5.48 -21.84 13.19
CA ASP A 133 -6.01 -22.95 14.01
C ASP A 133 -5.94 -22.86 15.56
N LEU A 134 -6.86 -22.08 16.16
CA LEU A 134 -7.34 -22.32 17.54
C LEU A 134 -8.78 -22.83 17.64
N ASN A 135 -9.33 -23.42 16.56
CA ASN A 135 -10.64 -24.10 16.59
C ASN A 135 -10.56 -25.61 16.27
N GLY A 136 -9.40 -26.23 16.51
CA GLY A 136 -9.26 -27.68 16.59
C GLY A 136 -9.18 -28.14 18.05
N LEU A 137 -10.24 -28.83 18.51
CA LEU A 137 -10.45 -29.49 19.83
C LEU A 137 -11.31 -28.71 20.84
N GLY A 138 -12.61 -29.06 20.85
CA GLY A 138 -13.60 -28.73 21.87
C GLY A 138 -14.96 -29.31 21.51
#